data_AF-A0A1V2M1A7-F1
#
_entry.id   AF-A0A1V2M1A7-F1
#
_cell.length_a   1.000
_cell.length_b   1.000
_cell.length_c   1.000
_cell.angle_alpha   90.00
_cell.angle_beta   90.00
_cell.angle_gamma   90.00
#
_symmetry.space_group_name_H-M   'P 1'
#
loop_
_entity.id
_entity.type
_entity.pdbx_description
1 polymer ?
#
loop_
_entity_poly.entity_id
_entity_poly.type
_entity_poly.pdbx_seq_one_letter_code
_entity_poly.pdbx_strand_id
1 'polypeptide(L)'
;MVKGKIIKGIAGFYYVQTDDKIYECKARGKFRKDQLTPLVGDYVEIKTTNYDGSAKNDFLQGSIENILERTSKLIRPPVANVDQGLIVFSVSYPKLHVDLLDKFLIIMEKEKIDAHIILNKIDEKNTVDYKTLIRTYSSAGYNIVDISAIQNINLDKIRFLLRNKTSFFAGPSGVGKSTILNQVQQNLVLETGVVSEKIKRGKHTTRNVELMPLLEGGYVVDTPGFTSLQLDDIDCDDLKYYFREFTKYEGKCKFVGCNHINEPKCVIKQLLQDNRISKSRYESYVSYFDQLKNTKKIPSKIRS
;
A
#
# COMPACT_ATOMS: atom_id res chain seq x y z
N MET A 1 25.07 0.73 -18.29
CA MET A 1 23.87 1.29 -17.64
C MET A 1 23.74 0.60 -16.31
N VAL A 2 23.42 1.33 -15.24
CA VAL A 2 23.31 0.80 -13.88
C VAL A 2 21.82 0.71 -13.53
N LYS A 3 21.39 -0.39 -12.89
CA LYS A 3 20.01 -0.54 -12.43
C LYS A 3 19.89 -0.03 -11.00
N GLY A 4 18.74 0.52 -10.67
CA GLY A 4 18.45 0.95 -9.31
C GLY A 4 16.98 1.22 -9.08
N LYS A 5 16.64 1.65 -7.87
CA LYS A 5 15.28 2.00 -7.44
C LYS A 5 15.22 3.46 -7.03
N ILE A 6 14.20 4.19 -7.51
CA ILE A 6 13.96 5.56 -7.07
C ILE A 6 13.49 5.52 -5.61
N ILE A 7 14.29 6.04 -4.68
CA ILE A 7 13.96 6.07 -3.24
C ILE A 7 13.35 7.40 -2.79
N LYS A 8 13.57 8.47 -3.56
CA LYS A 8 13.11 9.83 -3.22
C LYS A 8 13.02 10.70 -4.47
N GLY A 9 12.05 11.62 -4.49
CA GLY A 9 11.88 12.61 -5.57
C GLY A 9 11.68 14.01 -5.00
N ILE A 10 12.49 14.98 -5.43
CA ILE A 10 12.39 16.38 -4.99
C ILE A 10 12.62 17.30 -6.19
N ALA A 11 11.67 18.20 -6.46
CA ALA A 11 11.83 19.31 -7.41
C ALA A 11 12.37 18.88 -8.81
N GLY A 12 11.95 17.71 -9.30
CA GLY A 12 12.37 17.17 -10.62
C GLY A 12 13.69 16.38 -10.60
N PHE A 13 14.31 16.21 -9.44
CA PHE A 13 15.42 15.30 -9.20
C PHE A 13 14.93 14.01 -8.55
N TYR A 14 15.55 12.90 -8.93
CA TYR A 14 15.23 11.56 -8.46
C TYR A 14 16.49 10.92 -7.87
N TYR A 15 16.41 10.46 -6.63
CA TYR A 15 17.50 9.78 -5.96
C TYR A 15 17.34 8.28 -6.17
N VAL A 16 18.32 7.67 -6.84
CA VAL A 16 18.28 6.27 -7.26
C VAL A 16 19.27 5.48 -6.42
N GLN A 17 18.75 4.57 -5.59
CA GLN A 17 19.55 3.58 -4.88
C GLN A 17 19.94 2.46 -5.85
N THR A 18 21.25 2.27 -6.03
CA THR A 18 21.86 1.12 -6.71
C THR A 18 22.39 0.14 -5.65
N ASP A 19 23.19 -0.86 -6.01
CA ASP A 19 23.65 -1.88 -5.05
C ASP A 19 24.43 -1.27 -3.87
N ASP A 20 25.27 -0.25 -4.11
CA ASP A 20 26.14 0.35 -3.10
C ASP A 20 26.06 1.88 -3.01
N LYS A 21 25.44 2.54 -4.00
CA LYS A 21 25.50 4.00 -4.18
C LYS A 21 24.13 4.63 -4.44
N ILE A 22 24.01 5.89 -4.05
CA ILE A 22 22.88 6.74 -4.40
C ILE A 22 23.30 7.74 -5.48
N TYR A 23 22.54 7.76 -6.57
CA TYR A 23 22.72 8.72 -7.65
C TYR A 23 21.59 9.75 -7.66
N GLU A 24 21.94 11.04 -7.65
CA GLU A 24 21.01 12.10 -8.01
C GLU A 24 20.84 12.13 -9.53
N CYS A 25 19.63 11.85 -9.99
CA CYS A 25 19.31 11.71 -11.39
C CYS A 25 18.27 12.72 -11.87
N LYS A 26 18.39 13.14 -13.13
CA LYS A 26 17.33 13.83 -13.86
C LYS A 26 16.67 12.88 -14.85
N ALA A 27 15.35 13.02 -15.02
CA ALA A 27 14.63 12.33 -16.08
C ALA A 27 14.91 13.02 -17.42
N ARG A 28 15.23 12.24 -18.47
CA ARG A 28 15.37 12.78 -19.83
C ARG A 28 14.05 13.36 -20.34
N GLY A 29 14.15 14.39 -21.18
CA GLY A 29 12.98 15.04 -21.80
C GLY A 29 12.08 14.11 -22.62
N LYS A 30 12.58 12.93 -23.03
CA LYS A 30 11.80 11.89 -23.72
C LYS A 30 10.59 11.43 -22.89
N PHE A 31 10.72 11.31 -21.58
CA PHE A 31 9.62 10.91 -20.70
C PHE A 31 8.44 11.89 -20.69
N ARG A 32 8.67 13.18 -21.01
CA ARG A 32 7.60 14.16 -21.18
C ARG A 32 6.77 13.92 -22.44
N LYS A 33 7.37 13.35 -23.49
CA LYS A 33 6.68 12.98 -24.74
C LYS A 33 5.89 11.68 -24.58
N ASP A 34 6.42 10.74 -23.81
CA ASP A 34 5.81 9.43 -23.57
C ASP A 34 4.80 9.42 -22.40
N GLN A 35 4.51 10.58 -21.79
CA GLN A 35 3.65 10.76 -20.59
C GLN A 35 4.03 9.89 -19.38
N LEU A 36 5.25 9.35 -19.35
CA LEU A 36 5.70 8.44 -18.30
C LEU A 36 6.50 9.20 -17.24
N THR A 37 5.82 9.69 -16.21
CA THR A 37 6.49 10.38 -15.09
C THR A 37 7.14 9.35 -14.14
N PRO A 38 8.45 9.48 -13.84
CA PRO A 38 9.09 8.64 -12.82
C PRO A 38 8.49 8.88 -11.44
N LEU A 39 8.29 7.79 -10.71
CA LEU A 39 7.71 7.75 -9.37
C LEU A 39 8.69 7.14 -8.38
N VAL A 40 8.54 7.51 -7.11
CA VAL A 40 9.22 6.81 -6.02
C VAL A 40 8.79 5.34 -6.05
N GLY A 41 9.76 4.45 -5.93
CA GLY A 41 9.61 3.00 -6.07
C GLY A 41 9.80 2.44 -7.48
N ASP A 42 9.92 3.26 -8.53
CA ASP A 42 10.26 2.76 -9.86
C ASP A 42 11.64 2.11 -9.88
N TYR A 43 11.73 0.95 -10.53
CA TYR A 43 13.01 0.40 -10.97
C TYR A 43 13.42 1.08 -12.28
N VAL A 44 14.66 1.55 -12.35
CA VAL A 44 15.16 2.37 -13.45
C VAL A 44 16.54 1.92 -13.91
N GLU A 45 16.85 2.22 -15.17
CA GLU A 45 18.20 2.15 -15.71
C GLU A 45 18.75 3.57 -15.83
N ILE A 46 19.90 3.79 -15.21
CA ILE A 46 20.58 5.07 -15.21
C ILE A 46 21.89 5.00 -16.02
N LYS A 47 22.19 6.11 -16.68
CA LYS A 47 23.53 6.39 -17.21
C LYS A 47 24.26 7.28 -16.23
N THR A 48 25.34 6.77 -15.66
CA THR A 48 26.21 7.51 -14.74
C THR A 48 27.07 8.50 -15.53
N THR A 49 27.34 9.66 -14.95
CA THR A 49 28.37 10.58 -15.48
C THR A 49 29.66 10.40 -14.68
N ASN A 50 30.82 10.61 -15.32
CA ASN A 50 32.14 10.52 -14.65
C ASN A 50 32.42 11.73 -13.73
N TYR A 51 31.39 12.33 -13.15
CA TYR A 51 31.51 13.56 -12.38
C TYR A 51 31.45 13.21 -10.88
N ASP A 52 32.58 13.31 -10.19
CA ASP A 52 32.73 13.06 -8.75
C ASP A 52 32.24 14.26 -7.91
N GLY A 53 31.04 14.74 -8.22
CA GLY A 53 30.34 15.76 -7.42
C GLY A 53 30.51 17.19 -7.93
N SER A 54 29.42 17.96 -7.86
CA SER A 54 29.49 19.41 -8.01
C SER A 54 30.11 20.04 -6.75
N ALA A 55 30.68 21.24 -6.86
CA ALA A 55 31.34 22.00 -5.78
C ALA A 55 30.46 22.35 -4.55
N LYS A 56 29.33 21.66 -4.37
CA LYS A 56 28.46 21.64 -3.20
C LYS A 56 28.00 20.18 -3.00
N ASN A 57 28.74 19.43 -2.19
CA ASN A 57 28.39 18.18 -1.47
C ASN A 57 27.15 17.37 -1.91
N ASP A 58 27.37 16.10 -2.32
CA ASP A 58 27.00 14.87 -1.57
C ASP A 58 26.46 13.66 -2.37
N PHE A 59 26.19 13.75 -3.69
CA PHE A 59 25.71 12.60 -4.48
C PHE A 59 26.38 12.45 -5.84
N LEU A 60 26.55 11.19 -6.29
CA LEU A 60 26.95 10.88 -7.66
C LEU A 60 25.83 11.29 -8.63
N GLN A 61 26.19 11.62 -9.87
CA GLN A 61 25.22 12.12 -10.84
C GLN A 61 24.90 11.09 -11.94
N GLY A 62 23.65 11.14 -12.41
CA GLY A 62 23.20 10.31 -13.53
C GLY A 62 21.98 10.87 -14.27
N SER A 63 21.61 10.19 -15.35
CA SER A 63 20.34 10.40 -16.04
C SER A 63 19.52 9.11 -16.05
N ILE A 64 18.23 9.22 -15.75
CA ILE A 64 17.31 8.10 -15.97
C ILE A 64 17.14 7.95 -17.49
N GLU A 65 17.47 6.76 -17.99
CA GLU A 65 17.34 6.41 -19.41
C GLU A 65 16.11 5.57 -19.67
N ASN A 66 15.73 4.73 -18.71
CA ASN A 66 14.59 3.83 -18.81
C ASN A 66 13.90 3.63 -17.46
N ILE A 67 12.58 3.44 -17.48
CA ILE A 67 11.78 3.00 -16.33
C ILE A 67 11.27 1.61 -16.66
N LEU A 68 11.55 0.65 -15.79
CA LEU A 68 11.10 -0.74 -15.96
C LEU A 68 9.60 -0.85 -15.68
N GLU A 69 8.99 -1.95 -16.14
CA GLU A 69 7.57 -2.22 -15.95
C GLU A 69 7.19 -2.21 -14.47
N ARG A 70 6.07 -1.54 -14.16
CA ARG A 70 5.55 -1.43 -12.80
C ARG A 70 4.70 -2.65 -12.47
N THR A 71 4.95 -3.25 -11.32
CA THR A 71 4.12 -4.34 -10.76
C THR A 71 2.87 -3.82 -10.05
N SER A 72 2.96 -2.64 -9.44
CA SER A 72 1.86 -1.94 -8.76
C SER A 72 2.07 -0.42 -8.80
N LYS A 73 0.99 0.36 -8.62
CA LYS A 73 1.04 1.83 -8.59
C LYS A 73 -0.07 2.42 -7.72
N LEU A 74 0.29 2.96 -6.55
CA LEU A 74 -0.63 3.77 -5.77
C LEU A 74 -0.73 5.18 -6.33
N ILE A 75 -1.94 5.74 -6.36
CA ILE A 75 -2.19 7.12 -6.81
C ILE A 75 -1.93 8.11 -5.66
N ARG A 76 -2.36 7.76 -4.44
CA ARG A 76 -2.26 8.60 -3.24
C ARG A 76 -1.88 7.74 -2.04
N PRO A 77 -0.65 7.81 -1.55
CA PRO A 77 0.50 8.54 -2.11
C PRO A 77 0.96 7.98 -3.48
N PRO A 78 1.58 8.80 -4.36
CA PRO A 78 2.10 8.33 -5.63
C PRO A 78 3.38 7.51 -5.45
N VAL A 79 3.26 6.18 -5.48
CA VAL A 79 4.38 5.23 -5.32
C VAL A 79 4.18 4.00 -6.22
N ALA A 80 5.26 3.47 -6.76
CA ALA A 80 5.25 2.29 -7.63
C ALA A 80 5.98 1.09 -6.98
N ASN A 81 5.71 -0.12 -7.47
CA ASN A 81 6.39 -1.36 -7.05
C ASN A 81 6.39 -1.55 -5.53
N VAL A 82 5.20 -1.37 -4.96
CA VAL A 82 4.87 -1.74 -3.59
C VAL A 82 4.45 -3.20 -3.59
N ASP A 83 5.07 -4.01 -2.75
CA ASP A 83 4.84 -5.45 -2.69
C ASP A 83 3.66 -5.79 -1.76
N GLN A 84 3.52 -5.04 -0.66
CA GLN A 84 2.50 -5.33 0.36
C GLN A 84 2.06 -4.11 1.17
N GLY A 85 0.85 -4.18 1.71
CA GLY A 85 0.28 -3.24 2.67
C GLY A 85 0.02 -3.89 4.03
N LEU A 86 0.61 -3.34 5.08
CA LEU A 86 0.34 -3.75 6.46
C LEU A 86 -0.76 -2.84 7.02
N ILE A 87 -1.99 -3.36 7.06
CA ILE A 87 -3.18 -2.62 7.49
C ILE A 87 -3.37 -2.80 8.99
N VAL A 88 -3.02 -1.78 9.76
CA VAL A 88 -2.96 -1.83 11.22
C VAL A 88 -4.26 -1.31 11.84
N PHE A 89 -4.83 -2.13 12.71
CA PHE A 89 -5.92 -1.77 13.60
C PHE A 89 -5.56 -2.08 15.05
N SER A 90 -6.33 -1.51 15.98
CA SER A 90 -6.24 -1.83 17.41
C SER A 90 -7.35 -2.80 17.80
N VAL A 91 -7.08 -3.77 18.67
CA VAL A 91 -8.12 -4.61 19.29
C VAL A 91 -8.85 -3.90 20.45
N SER A 92 -8.37 -2.72 20.83
CA SER A 92 -8.89 -1.87 21.90
C SER A 92 -9.35 -0.49 21.37
N TYR A 93 -8.52 0.55 21.53
CA TYR A 93 -8.75 1.91 21.04
C TYR A 93 -7.67 2.33 20.01
N PRO A 94 -8.05 3.05 18.93
CA PRO A 94 -9.40 3.35 18.49
C PRO A 94 -10.16 2.09 18.03
N LYS A 95 -11.50 2.13 18.13
CA LYS A 95 -12.35 1.00 17.71
C LYS A 95 -12.12 0.70 16.24
N LEU A 96 -12.05 -0.59 15.90
CA LEU A 96 -11.91 -1.04 14.53
C LEU A 96 -13.15 -0.65 13.70
N HIS A 97 -12.90 -0.03 12.54
CA HIS A 97 -13.91 0.31 11.55
C HIS A 97 -13.83 -0.68 10.38
N VAL A 98 -14.75 -1.65 10.35
CA VAL A 98 -14.82 -2.72 9.34
C VAL A 98 -14.89 -2.16 7.92
N ASP A 99 -15.69 -1.11 7.71
CA ASP A 99 -15.80 -0.40 6.43
C ASP A 99 -14.44 0.13 5.93
N LEU A 100 -13.62 0.68 6.84
CA LEU A 100 -12.30 1.18 6.48
C LEU A 100 -11.35 0.03 6.11
N LEU A 101 -11.40 -1.09 6.85
CA LEU A 101 -10.63 -2.28 6.55
C LEU A 101 -11.00 -2.82 5.16
N ASP A 102 -12.29 -2.98 4.88
CA ASP A 102 -12.76 -3.49 3.59
C ASP A 102 -12.32 -2.60 2.42
N LYS A 103 -12.37 -1.26 2.57
CA LYS A 103 -11.84 -0.31 1.58
C LYS A 103 -10.35 -0.48 1.33
N PHE A 104 -9.54 -0.67 2.38
CA PHE A 104 -8.11 -0.96 2.21
C PHE A 104 -7.92 -2.23 1.38
N LEU A 105 -8.61 -3.31 1.75
CA LEU A 105 -8.46 -4.60 1.08
C LEU A 105 -8.86 -4.50 -0.41
N ILE A 106 -9.98 -3.84 -0.71
CA ILE A 106 -10.44 -3.63 -2.10
C ILE A 106 -9.38 -2.89 -2.92
N ILE A 107 -8.79 -1.82 -2.38
CA ILE A 107 -7.76 -1.05 -3.08
C ILE A 107 -6.48 -1.89 -3.25
N MET A 108 -6.12 -2.69 -2.25
CA MET A 108 -4.95 -3.57 -2.35
C MET A 108 -5.14 -4.62 -3.45
N GLU A 109 -6.31 -5.27 -3.51
CA GLU A 109 -6.63 -6.23 -4.57
C GLU A 109 -6.61 -5.58 -5.95
N LYS A 110 -7.19 -4.38 -6.09
CA LYS A 110 -7.17 -3.60 -7.34
C LYS A 110 -5.75 -3.31 -7.83
N GLU A 111 -4.90 -2.86 -6.92
CA GLU A 111 -3.53 -2.47 -7.24
C GLU A 111 -2.54 -3.64 -7.24
N LYS A 112 -3.04 -4.88 -7.06
CA LYS A 112 -2.26 -6.13 -6.99
C LYS A 112 -1.18 -6.10 -5.90
N ILE A 113 -1.49 -5.46 -4.77
CA ILE A 113 -0.64 -5.37 -3.60
C ILE A 113 -1.15 -6.39 -2.57
N ASP A 114 -0.26 -7.21 -1.98
CA ASP A 114 -0.72 -8.17 -0.97
C ASP A 114 -1.06 -7.46 0.35
N ALA A 115 -2.19 -7.81 0.95
CA ALA A 115 -2.68 -7.18 2.17
C ALA A 115 -2.46 -8.08 3.39
N HIS A 116 -1.86 -7.50 4.43
CA HIS A 116 -1.68 -8.14 5.73
C HIS A 116 -2.44 -7.33 6.79
N ILE A 117 -3.35 -7.98 7.51
CA ILE A 117 -4.12 -7.34 8.58
C ILE A 117 -3.34 -7.47 9.88
N ILE A 118 -3.00 -6.35 10.49
CA ILE A 118 -2.24 -6.31 11.74
C ILE A 118 -3.17 -5.86 12.87
N LEU A 119 -3.40 -6.73 13.85
CA LEU A 119 -4.20 -6.45 15.04
C LEU A 119 -3.26 -6.14 16.20
N ASN A 120 -3.05 -4.85 16.47
CA ASN A 120 -2.16 -4.36 17.52
C ASN A 120 -2.89 -4.19 18.86
N LYS A 121 -2.11 -4.04 19.93
CA LYS A 121 -2.54 -3.78 21.32
C LYS A 121 -3.27 -4.95 21.97
N ILE A 122 -2.89 -6.18 21.65
CA ILE A 122 -3.46 -7.39 22.27
C ILE A 122 -3.20 -7.51 23.77
N ASP A 123 -2.30 -6.69 24.29
CA ASP A 123 -2.05 -6.51 25.71
C ASP A 123 -3.14 -5.72 26.44
N GLU A 124 -3.93 -4.93 25.73
CA GLU A 124 -5.03 -4.17 26.31
C GLU A 124 -6.29 -5.03 26.46
N LYS A 125 -7.16 -4.67 27.41
CA LYS A 125 -8.46 -5.34 27.56
C LYS A 125 -9.27 -5.16 26.28
N ASN A 126 -9.54 -6.28 25.61
CA ASN A 126 -10.26 -6.29 24.34
C ASN A 126 -11.63 -5.61 24.48
N THR A 127 -11.86 -4.57 23.70
CA THR A 127 -13.16 -3.88 23.60
C THR A 127 -14.01 -4.47 22.48
N VAL A 128 -13.42 -5.32 21.63
CA VAL A 128 -14.05 -5.96 20.47
C VAL A 128 -13.77 -7.46 20.50
N ASP A 129 -14.75 -8.28 20.10
CA ASP A 129 -14.51 -9.68 19.76
C ASP A 129 -13.74 -9.77 18.43
N TYR A 130 -12.43 -9.56 18.51
CA TYR A 130 -11.54 -9.64 17.34
C TYR A 130 -11.38 -11.08 16.82
N LYS A 131 -11.82 -12.12 17.55
CA LYS A 131 -11.79 -13.51 17.06
C LYS A 131 -12.75 -13.72 15.91
N THR A 132 -13.94 -13.13 15.98
CA THR A 132 -14.91 -13.14 14.87
C THR A 132 -14.33 -12.45 13.63
N LEU A 133 -13.57 -11.37 13.84
CA LEU A 133 -12.84 -10.70 12.75
C LEU A 133 -11.76 -11.60 12.16
N ILE A 134 -10.95 -12.25 13.00
CA ILE A 134 -9.93 -13.20 12.55
C ILE A 134 -10.57 -14.28 11.68
N ARG A 135 -11.65 -14.91 12.16
CA ARG A 135 -12.37 -15.94 11.40
C ARG A 135 -12.87 -15.42 10.06
N THR A 136 -13.48 -14.24 10.05
CA THR A 136 -14.06 -13.62 8.86
C THR A 136 -13.00 -13.41 7.78
N TYR A 137 -11.92 -12.67 8.08
CA TYR A 137 -10.92 -12.30 7.07
C TYR A 137 -9.94 -13.43 6.74
N SER A 138 -9.66 -14.34 7.70
CA SER A 138 -8.86 -15.53 7.40
C SER A 138 -9.61 -16.47 6.44
N SER A 139 -10.93 -16.65 6.63
CA SER A 139 -11.75 -17.43 5.71
C SER A 139 -11.82 -16.81 4.30
N ALA A 140 -11.73 -15.49 4.22
CA ALA A 140 -11.61 -14.76 2.95
C ALA A 140 -10.22 -14.91 2.29
N GLY A 141 -9.22 -15.40 3.01
CA GLY A 141 -7.87 -15.65 2.50
C GLY A 141 -6.87 -14.54 2.79
N TYR A 142 -7.12 -13.68 3.77
CA TYR A 142 -6.14 -12.69 4.24
C TYR A 142 -5.29 -13.23 5.37
N ASN A 143 -4.02 -12.84 5.38
CA ASN A 143 -3.13 -13.11 6.50
C ASN A 143 -3.41 -12.10 7.62
N ILE A 144 -3.48 -12.60 8.86
CA ILE A 144 -3.77 -11.78 10.04
C ILE A 144 -2.69 -12.04 11.09
N VAL A 145 -2.09 -10.97 11.59
CA VAL A 145 -1.05 -11.03 12.63
C VAL A 145 -1.50 -10.20 13.82
N ASP A 146 -1.64 -10.86 14.95
CA ASP A 146 -1.93 -10.26 16.24
C ASP A 146 -0.62 -9.93 16.99
N ILE A 147 -0.47 -8.69 17.44
CA ILE A 147 0.78 -8.20 18.04
C ILE A 147 0.52 -7.29 19.24
N SER A 148 1.53 -7.18 20.11
CA SER A 148 1.66 -6.03 21.01
C SER A 148 2.97 -5.35 20.70
N ALA A 149 2.90 -4.16 20.10
CA ALA A 149 4.10 -3.37 19.83
C ALA A 149 4.81 -2.93 21.12
N ILE A 150 4.06 -2.69 22.20
CA ILE A 150 4.63 -2.20 23.48
C ILE A 150 5.25 -3.36 24.27
N GLN A 151 4.61 -4.53 24.27
CA GLN A 151 5.12 -5.72 24.97
C GLN A 151 6.03 -6.58 24.10
N ASN A 152 6.35 -6.14 22.87
CA ASN A 152 7.18 -6.87 21.90
C ASN A 152 6.66 -8.30 21.60
N ILE A 153 5.34 -8.47 21.58
CA ILE A 153 4.70 -9.76 21.28
C ILE A 153 4.51 -9.88 19.76
N ASN A 154 4.96 -11.00 19.19
CA ASN A 154 4.82 -11.37 17.78
C ASN A 154 5.44 -10.37 16.76
N LEU A 155 6.34 -9.48 17.19
CA LEU A 155 6.99 -8.52 16.28
C LEU A 155 8.00 -9.17 15.32
N ASP A 156 8.51 -10.36 15.65
CA ASP A 156 9.29 -11.23 14.75
C ASP A 156 8.52 -11.55 13.45
N LYS A 157 7.20 -11.80 13.54
CA LYS A 157 6.34 -12.01 12.36
C LYS A 157 6.30 -10.76 11.47
N ILE A 158 6.27 -9.57 12.07
CA ILE A 158 6.30 -8.32 11.29
C ILE A 158 7.66 -8.13 10.61
N ARG A 159 8.78 -8.39 11.31
CA ARG A 159 10.12 -8.35 10.69
C ARG A 159 10.23 -9.30 9.51
N PHE A 160 9.75 -10.54 9.69
CA PHE A 160 9.71 -11.53 8.62
C PHE A 160 8.89 -11.07 7.41
N LEU A 161 7.71 -10.47 7.64
CA LEU A 161 6.89 -9.93 6.55
C LEU A 161 7.63 -8.83 5.79
N LEU A 162 8.31 -7.92 6.48
CA LEU A 162 8.96 -6.74 5.88
C LEU A 162 10.24 -7.08 5.09
N ARG A 163 10.91 -8.18 5.42
CA ARG A 163 12.21 -8.56 4.84
C ARG A 163 12.18 -8.62 3.31
N ASN A 164 13.09 -7.89 2.68
CA ASN A 164 13.25 -7.80 1.21
C ASN A 164 12.01 -7.34 0.44
N LYS A 165 11.05 -6.69 1.11
CA LYS A 165 9.82 -6.19 0.49
C LYS A 165 9.67 -4.68 0.66
N THR A 166 9.00 -4.06 -0.29
CA THR A 166 8.56 -2.67 -0.27
C THR A 166 7.17 -2.62 0.32
N SER A 167 7.07 -2.08 1.53
CA SER A 167 5.87 -2.18 2.37
C SER A 167 5.38 -0.80 2.77
N PHE A 168 4.08 -0.63 2.96
CA PHE A 168 3.56 0.56 3.63
C PHE A 168 2.66 0.18 4.80
N PHE A 169 2.52 1.09 5.75
CA PHE A 169 1.64 0.93 6.89
C PHE A 169 0.41 1.81 6.73
N ALA A 170 -0.77 1.20 6.86
CA ALA A 170 -2.05 1.87 6.73
C ALA A 170 -2.94 1.65 7.96
N GLY A 171 -3.98 2.46 8.09
CA GLY A 171 -4.97 2.37 9.17
C GLY A 171 -5.13 3.68 9.97
N PRO A 172 -6.12 3.75 10.87
CA PRO A 172 -6.44 4.96 11.64
C PRO A 172 -5.28 5.54 12.45
N SER A 173 -5.36 6.82 12.82
CA SER A 173 -4.42 7.40 13.80
C SER A 173 -4.59 6.73 15.16
N GLY A 174 -3.51 6.60 15.94
CA GLY A 174 -3.55 6.02 17.30
C GLY A 174 -3.56 4.49 17.40
N VAL A 175 -3.61 3.75 16.28
CA VAL A 175 -3.54 2.27 16.27
C VAL A 175 -2.13 1.71 16.52
N GLY A 176 -1.09 2.56 16.50
CA GLY A 176 0.29 2.17 16.84
C GLY A 176 1.24 1.89 15.67
N LYS A 177 0.93 2.33 14.44
CA LYS A 177 1.83 2.18 13.26
C LYS A 177 3.27 2.63 13.51
N SER A 178 3.45 3.84 14.04
CA SER A 178 4.78 4.40 14.34
C SER A 178 5.49 3.61 15.45
N THR A 179 4.75 3.15 16.46
CA THR A 179 5.29 2.30 17.53
C THR A 179 5.80 0.97 16.96
N ILE A 180 5.03 0.34 16.05
CA ILE A 180 5.45 -0.89 15.38
C ILE A 180 6.73 -0.64 14.59
N LEU A 181 6.75 0.40 13.74
CA LEU A 181 7.91 0.77 12.93
C LEU A 181 9.18 0.97 13.76
N ASN A 182 9.07 1.72 14.87
CA ASN A 182 10.20 1.96 15.76
C ASN A 182 10.73 0.69 16.45
N GLN A 183 9.86 -0.30 16.69
CA GLN A 183 10.25 -1.55 17.35
C GLN A 183 10.82 -2.58 16.38
N VAL A 184 10.33 -2.62 15.13
CA VAL A 184 10.86 -3.52 14.09
C VAL A 184 12.17 -3.00 13.51
N GLN A 185 12.35 -1.69 13.46
CA GLN A 185 13.58 -1.05 12.99
C GLN A 185 14.18 -0.18 14.09
N GLN A 186 15.02 -0.79 14.93
CA GLN A 186 15.86 -0.06 15.87
C GLN A 186 16.76 0.88 15.05
N ASN A 187 16.88 2.15 15.46
CA ASN A 187 17.71 3.19 14.81
C ASN A 187 17.19 3.79 13.48
N LEU A 188 15.91 3.61 13.09
CA LEU A 188 15.35 4.32 11.92
C LEU A 188 15.62 5.84 11.97
N VAL A 189 15.63 6.43 13.18
CA VAL A 189 15.92 7.85 13.42
C VAL A 189 17.39 8.24 13.18
N LEU A 190 18.35 7.33 13.40
CA LEU A 190 19.79 7.62 13.24
C LEU A 190 20.21 7.58 11.76
N GLU A 191 19.73 6.59 10.98
CA GLU A 191 20.04 6.53 9.53
C GLU A 191 19.31 7.60 8.73
N THR A 192 18.04 7.89 9.07
CA THR A 192 17.35 9.05 8.50
C THR A 192 18.07 10.35 8.85
N GLY A 193 18.71 10.46 10.03
CA GLY A 193 19.58 11.58 10.38
C GLY A 193 20.74 11.78 9.40
N VAL A 194 21.51 10.74 9.11
CA VAL A 194 22.70 10.82 8.22
C VAL A 194 22.32 11.06 6.75
N VAL A 195 21.27 10.42 6.26
CA VAL A 195 20.78 10.61 4.88
C VAL A 195 20.05 11.96 4.74
N SER A 196 19.22 12.34 5.71
CA SER A 196 18.56 13.65 5.74
C SER A 196 19.57 14.78 5.88
N GLU A 197 20.64 14.60 6.65
CA GLU A 197 21.70 15.60 6.80
C GLU A 197 22.45 15.91 5.51
N LYS A 198 22.78 14.89 4.71
CA LYS A 198 23.34 15.08 3.37
C LYS A 198 22.34 15.71 2.39
N ILE A 199 21.04 15.53 2.62
CA ILE A 199 19.95 16.00 1.75
C ILE A 199 19.30 17.30 2.29
N LYS A 200 19.90 17.96 3.30
CA LYS A 200 19.36 19.19 3.92
C LYS A 200 19.42 20.40 2.98
N ARG A 201 18.43 20.52 2.10
CA ARG A 201 17.91 21.79 1.55
C ARG A 201 16.40 21.71 1.38
N GLY A 202 15.67 22.02 2.46
CA GLY A 202 14.21 22.15 2.40
C GLY A 202 13.57 22.15 3.77
N LYS A 203 13.62 23.31 4.44
CA LYS A 203 12.82 23.61 5.64
C LYS A 203 11.34 23.44 5.26
N HIS A 204 10.64 22.55 5.95
CA HIS A 204 9.21 22.22 5.89
C HIS A 204 8.36 22.91 4.80
N THR A 205 7.83 22.16 3.83
CA THR A 205 6.40 22.13 3.41
C THR A 205 6.22 21.28 2.15
N THR A 206 5.14 20.47 2.11
CA THR A 206 4.80 19.42 1.12
C THR A 206 5.49 18.06 1.35
N ARG A 207 4.76 17.15 2.01
CA ARG A 207 5.19 15.78 2.37
C ARG A 207 5.34 14.91 1.11
N ASN A 208 6.55 14.84 0.56
CA ASN A 208 6.89 13.93 -0.54
C ASN A 208 6.98 12.49 -0.02
N VAL A 209 6.67 11.52 -0.89
CA VAL A 209 6.84 10.09 -0.62
C VAL A 209 8.33 9.76 -0.57
N GLU A 210 8.76 9.00 0.43
CA GLU A 210 10.13 8.50 0.53
C GLU A 210 10.14 6.99 0.84
N LEU A 211 11.14 6.27 0.34
CA LEU A 211 11.40 4.88 0.72
C LEU A 211 12.51 4.84 1.77
N MET A 212 12.16 4.40 2.97
CA MET A 212 13.11 4.18 4.05
C MET A 212 13.65 2.75 3.96
N PRO A 213 14.97 2.55 3.81
CA PRO A 213 15.54 1.22 3.78
C PRO A 213 15.39 0.50 5.13
N LEU A 214 15.28 -0.83 5.08
CA LEU A 214 15.22 -1.69 6.25
C LEU A 214 16.56 -2.42 6.47
N LEU A 215 16.92 -2.69 7.73
CA LEU A 215 18.20 -3.35 8.07
C LEU A 215 18.32 -4.76 7.45
N GLU A 216 17.21 -5.50 7.43
CA GLU A 216 17.14 -6.85 6.85
C GLU A 216 16.84 -6.84 5.33
N GLY A 217 16.94 -5.67 4.69
CA GLY A 217 16.59 -5.47 3.29
C GLY A 217 15.11 -5.16 3.07
N GLY A 218 14.81 -4.51 1.94
CA GLY A 218 13.48 -3.98 1.64
C GLY A 218 13.32 -2.51 2.04
N TYR A 219 12.10 -2.01 1.93
CA TYR A 219 11.78 -0.60 2.15
C TYR A 219 10.44 -0.42 2.86
N VAL A 220 10.33 0.63 3.68
CA VAL A 220 9.05 1.15 4.15
C VAL A 220 8.76 2.46 3.44
N VAL A 221 7.55 2.58 2.89
CA VAL A 221 7.05 3.82 2.31
C VAL A 221 6.70 4.78 3.45
N ASP A 222 7.50 5.84 3.63
CA ASP A 222 7.20 6.92 4.57
C ASP A 222 6.22 7.89 3.91
N THR A 223 4.94 7.77 4.28
CA THR A 223 3.93 8.72 3.85
C THR A 223 2.96 9.05 4.96
N PRO A 224 2.58 10.33 5.09
CA PRO A 224 1.47 10.71 5.93
C PRO A 224 0.15 10.42 5.22
N GLY A 225 -0.74 9.71 5.92
CA GLY A 225 -2.18 9.82 5.71
C GLY A 225 -2.76 9.00 4.57
N PHE A 226 -2.83 7.67 4.76
CA PHE A 226 -3.94 6.88 4.19
C PHE A 226 -5.24 7.13 4.97
N THR A 227 -5.65 8.40 5.11
CA THR A 227 -6.77 8.81 5.97
C THR A 227 -8.09 8.93 5.24
N SER A 228 -8.10 9.08 3.90
CA SER A 228 -9.32 9.04 3.09
C SER A 228 -9.13 8.16 1.87
N LEU A 229 -9.64 6.93 1.96
CA LEU A 229 -9.75 6.02 0.83
C LEU A 229 -11.11 6.20 0.18
N GLN A 230 -11.10 6.54 -1.10
CA GLN A 230 -12.29 6.56 -1.95
C GLN A 230 -12.19 5.40 -2.93
N LEU A 231 -13.33 4.77 -3.23
CA LEU A 231 -13.44 3.71 -4.23
C LEU A 231 -13.94 4.26 -5.57
N ASP A 232 -14.01 5.59 -5.72
CA ASP A 232 -14.65 6.31 -6.83
C ASP A 232 -14.07 5.93 -8.22
N ASP A 233 -12.85 5.40 -8.26
CA ASP A 233 -12.14 4.97 -9.46
C ASP A 233 -12.31 3.47 -9.78
N ILE A 234 -13.23 2.80 -9.08
CA ILE A 234 -13.61 1.41 -9.32
C ILE A 234 -14.96 1.35 -10.04
N ASP A 235 -15.01 0.60 -11.14
CA ASP A 235 -16.27 0.25 -11.77
C ASP A 235 -17.07 -0.69 -10.86
N CYS A 236 -18.37 -0.44 -10.69
CA CYS A 236 -19.24 -1.33 -9.91
C CYS A 236 -19.22 -2.77 -10.43
N ASP A 237 -19.10 -2.97 -11.74
CA ASP A 237 -19.04 -4.29 -12.35
C ASP A 237 -17.70 -5.01 -12.08
N ASP A 238 -16.63 -4.27 -11.81
CA ASP A 238 -15.31 -4.82 -11.47
C ASP A 238 -15.14 -5.11 -9.98
N LEU A 239 -15.99 -4.52 -9.12
CA LEU A 239 -15.88 -4.67 -7.66
C LEU A 239 -15.81 -6.13 -7.21
N LYS A 240 -16.50 -7.04 -7.90
CA LYS A 240 -16.49 -8.49 -7.58
C LYS A 240 -15.10 -9.12 -7.61
N TYR A 241 -14.19 -8.59 -8.45
CA TYR A 241 -12.82 -9.09 -8.57
C TYR A 241 -11.93 -8.65 -7.41
N TYR A 242 -12.34 -7.61 -6.66
CA TYR A 242 -11.60 -7.07 -5.52
C TYR A 242 -12.06 -7.63 -4.17
N PHE A 243 -12.97 -8.60 -4.18
CA PHE A 243 -13.30 -9.45 -3.04
C PHE A 243 -12.61 -10.80 -3.22
N ARG A 244 -11.44 -10.96 -2.58
CA ARG A 244 -10.58 -12.16 -2.66
C ARG A 244 -11.32 -13.48 -2.48
N GLU A 245 -12.35 -13.50 -1.64
CA GLU A 245 -13.17 -14.69 -1.42
C GLU A 245 -14.04 -15.10 -2.62
N PHE A 246 -14.37 -14.17 -3.53
CA PHE A 246 -15.21 -14.41 -4.70
C PHE A 246 -14.42 -14.93 -5.88
N THR A 247 -13.16 -14.49 -6.04
CA THR A 247 -12.30 -14.83 -7.19
C THR A 247 -12.10 -16.34 -7.35
N LYS A 248 -12.11 -17.11 -6.25
CA LYS A 248 -12.07 -18.59 -6.25
C LYS A 248 -13.25 -19.26 -6.96
N TYR A 249 -14.32 -18.51 -7.21
CA TYR A 249 -15.57 -18.97 -7.81
C TYR A 249 -15.93 -18.22 -9.10
N GLU A 250 -14.98 -17.46 -9.65
CA GLU A 250 -15.15 -16.79 -10.93
C GLU A 250 -15.53 -17.79 -12.03
N GLY A 251 -16.47 -17.39 -12.90
CA GLY A 251 -16.99 -18.25 -13.97
C GLY A 251 -17.87 -19.43 -13.52
N LYS A 252 -18.05 -19.68 -12.22
CA LYS A 252 -18.88 -20.80 -11.73
C LYS A 252 -20.38 -20.48 -11.64
N CYS A 253 -20.75 -19.20 -11.77
CA CYS A 253 -22.16 -18.81 -11.82
C CYS A 253 -22.80 -19.27 -13.15
N LYS A 254 -24.10 -19.58 -13.12
CA LYS A 254 -24.85 -19.96 -14.34
C LYS A 254 -24.78 -18.89 -15.43
N PHE A 255 -24.79 -17.61 -15.05
CA PHE A 255 -24.80 -16.48 -15.96
C PHE A 255 -23.41 -15.85 -16.06
N VAL A 256 -22.97 -15.59 -17.29
CA VAL A 256 -21.75 -14.84 -17.59
C VAL A 256 -21.94 -13.39 -17.12
N GLY A 257 -20.91 -12.81 -16.50
CA GLY A 257 -20.96 -11.43 -16.01
C GLY A 257 -21.79 -11.22 -14.73
N CYS A 258 -22.14 -12.29 -14.02
CA CYS A 258 -22.85 -12.22 -12.74
C CYS A 258 -22.13 -11.26 -11.77
N ASN A 259 -22.86 -10.25 -11.29
CA ASN A 259 -22.45 -9.31 -10.24
C ASN A 259 -22.87 -9.79 -8.85
N HIS A 260 -23.43 -10.99 -8.72
CA HIS A 260 -23.80 -11.58 -7.45
C HIS A 260 -24.84 -10.78 -6.62
N ILE A 261 -25.56 -9.82 -7.21
CA ILE A 261 -26.52 -8.95 -6.51
C ILE A 261 -27.95 -9.47 -6.61
N ASN A 262 -28.46 -9.66 -7.82
CA ASN A 262 -29.87 -10.02 -8.08
C ASN A 262 -30.01 -11.29 -8.92
N GLU A 263 -28.91 -11.81 -9.44
CA GLU A 263 -28.89 -12.92 -10.37
C GLU A 263 -29.39 -14.22 -9.71
N PRO A 264 -30.27 -14.98 -10.40
CA PRO A 264 -30.70 -16.28 -9.93
C PRO A 264 -29.59 -17.32 -10.10
N LYS A 265 -29.60 -18.35 -9.25
CA LYS A 265 -28.58 -19.44 -9.27
C LYS A 265 -27.13 -18.91 -9.19
N CYS A 266 -26.92 -17.86 -8.39
CA CYS A 266 -25.60 -17.31 -8.10
C CYS A 266 -24.86 -18.19 -7.08
N VAL A 267 -23.66 -18.66 -7.44
CA VAL A 267 -22.82 -19.49 -6.57
C VAL A 267 -22.40 -18.74 -5.30
N ILE A 268 -22.05 -17.46 -5.41
CA ILE A 268 -21.69 -16.64 -4.24
C ILE A 268 -22.85 -16.56 -3.23
N LYS A 269 -24.10 -16.40 -3.69
CA LYS A 269 -25.27 -16.39 -2.82
C LYS A 269 -25.55 -17.76 -2.20
N GLN A 270 -25.32 -18.85 -2.93
CA GLN A 270 -25.41 -20.20 -2.38
C GLN A 270 -24.37 -20.41 -1.26
N LEU A 271 -23.11 -20.02 -1.50
CA LEU A 271 -22.04 -20.10 -0.50
C LEU A 271 -22.32 -19.24 0.73
N LEU A 272 -22.99 -18.09 0.56
CA LEU A 272 -23.49 -17.27 1.64
C LEU A 272 -24.55 -18.02 2.48
N GLN A 273 -25.51 -18.69 1.84
CA GLN A 273 -26.52 -19.52 2.54
C GLN A 273 -25.88 -20.69 3.30
N ASP A 274 -24.83 -21.28 2.72
CA ASP A 274 -24.06 -22.38 3.31
C ASP A 274 -23.05 -21.92 4.39
N ASN A 275 -23.03 -20.63 4.76
CA ASN A 275 -22.07 -20.01 5.69
C ASN A 275 -20.58 -20.19 5.30
N ARG A 276 -20.30 -20.37 4.01
CA ARG A 276 -18.94 -20.46 3.46
C ARG A 276 -18.35 -19.10 3.07
N ILE A 277 -19.21 -18.09 2.92
CA ILE A 277 -18.86 -16.68 2.78
C ILE A 277 -19.48 -15.94 3.96
N SER A 278 -18.70 -15.04 4.58
CA SER A 278 -19.20 -14.24 5.69
C SER A 278 -20.32 -13.32 5.23
N LYS A 279 -21.43 -13.30 6.00
CA LYS A 279 -22.55 -12.40 5.76
C LYS A 279 -22.14 -10.93 5.81
N SER A 280 -21.30 -10.53 6.76
CA SER A 280 -20.83 -9.15 6.87
C SER A 280 -20.03 -8.71 5.64
N ARG A 281 -19.19 -9.60 5.10
CA ARG A 281 -18.39 -9.31 3.90
C ARG A 281 -19.28 -9.17 2.66
N TYR A 282 -20.29 -10.03 2.51
CA TYR A 282 -21.25 -9.89 1.41
C TYR A 282 -22.11 -8.62 1.54
N GLU A 283 -22.51 -8.24 2.76
CA GLU A 283 -23.23 -6.98 3.01
C GLU A 283 -22.37 -5.75 2.65
N SER A 284 -21.08 -5.74 3.03
CA SER A 284 -20.13 -4.72 2.57
C SER A 284 -20.05 -4.66 1.05
N TYR A 285 -19.95 -5.82 0.38
CA TYR A 285 -19.93 -5.90 -1.09
C TYR A 285 -21.16 -5.24 -1.73
N VAL A 286 -22.37 -5.62 -1.28
CA VAL A 286 -23.63 -5.05 -1.80
C VAL A 286 -23.67 -3.54 -1.56
N SER A 287 -23.28 -3.10 -0.36
CA SER A 287 -23.25 -1.67 -0.01
C SER A 287 -22.34 -0.86 -0.94
N TYR A 288 -21.12 -1.35 -1.20
CA TYR A 288 -20.19 -0.67 -2.12
C TYR A 288 -20.66 -0.75 -3.57
N PHE A 289 -21.23 -1.87 -4.00
CA PHE A 289 -21.77 -2.00 -5.35
C PHE A 289 -22.85 -0.95 -5.61
N ASP A 290 -23.79 -0.79 -4.67
CA ASP A 290 -24.87 0.20 -4.79
C ASP A 290 -24.34 1.64 -4.74
N GLN A 291 -23.35 1.92 -3.88
CA GLN A 291 -22.69 3.23 -3.82
C GLN A 291 -22.03 3.58 -5.18
N LEU A 292 -21.21 2.68 -5.73
CA LEU A 292 -20.51 2.89 -7.01
C LEU A 292 -21.49 3.03 -8.19
N LYS A 293 -22.55 2.22 -8.20
CA LYS A 293 -23.61 2.29 -9.21
C LYS A 293 -24.37 3.62 -9.17
N ASN A 294 -24.57 4.19 -7.99
CA ASN A 294 -25.20 5.49 -7.83
C ASN A 294 -24.27 6.66 -8.19
N THR A 295 -22.96 6.55 -7.93
CA THR A 295 -21.97 7.56 -8.34
C THR A 295 -21.92 7.70 -9.87
N LYS A 296 -22.02 6.60 -10.64
CA LYS A 296 -22.09 6.63 -12.11
C LYS A 296 -23.27 7.42 -12.68
N LYS A 297 -24.36 7.58 -11.93
CA LYS A 297 -25.55 8.32 -12.39
C LYS A 297 -25.38 9.85 -12.32
N ILE A 298 -24.34 10.35 -11.65
CA ILE A 298 -24.03 11.77 -11.60
C ILE A 298 -22.97 12.05 -12.68
N PRO A 299 -23.33 12.67 -13.82
CA PRO A 299 -22.37 12.88 -14.91
C PRO A 299 -21.17 13.70 -14.42
N SER A 300 -19.97 13.28 -14.83
CA SER A 300 -18.63 13.79 -14.50
C SER A 300 -18.33 15.22 -14.95
N LYS A 301 -19.35 16.07 -15.18
CA LYS A 301 -19.21 17.44 -15.69
C LYS A 301 -19.08 18.53 -14.61
N ILE A 302 -18.96 18.19 -13.31
CA ILE A 302 -18.97 19.21 -12.22
C ILE A 302 -17.68 19.19 -11.36
N ARG A 303 -16.61 18.55 -11.81
CA ARG A 303 -15.31 18.60 -11.11
C ARG A 303 -14.23 19.18 -12.05
N SER A 304 -14.29 20.49 -12.27
CA SER A 304 -13.20 21.32 -12.82
C SER A 304 -12.74 22.30 -11.75
#